data_AF-A0A1M6ISN5-F1
#
_entry.id   AF-A0A1M6ISN5-F1
#
_cell.length_a   1.000
_cell.length_b   1.000
_cell.length_c   1.000
_cell.angle_alpha   90.00
_cell.angle_beta   90.00
_cell.angle_gamma   90.00
#
_symmetry.space_group_name_H-M   'P 1'
#
loop_
_entity.id
_entity.type
_entity.pdbx_description
1 polymer ?
#
loop_
_entity_poly.entity_id
_entity_poly.type
_entity_poly.pdbx_seq_one_letter_code
_entity_poly.pdbx_strand_id
1 'polypeptide(L)' 'MNSTAIITMVCAQGIVIAFASFFFYKVLTIPPKQEPDSYSENDDELVRQQD' A
#
# COMPACT_ATOMS: atom_id res chain seq x y z
N MET A 1 -23.95 -18.35 26.64
CA MET A 1 -22.93 -18.15 25.58
C MET A 1 -21.56 -18.18 26.24
N ASN A 2 -20.55 -18.81 25.63
CA ASN A 2 -19.22 -18.90 26.23
C ASN A 2 -18.50 -17.54 26.08
N SER A 3 -18.33 -16.81 27.18
CA SER A 3 -17.67 -15.51 27.20
C SER A 3 -16.28 -15.54 26.58
N THR A 4 -15.52 -16.62 26.79
CA THR A 4 -14.19 -16.79 26.20
C THR A 4 -14.24 -16.82 24.67
N ALA A 5 -15.22 -17.51 24.10
CA ALA A 5 -15.37 -17.59 22.64
C ALA A 5 -15.69 -16.22 22.02
N ILE A 6 -16.53 -15.41 22.69
CA ILE A 6 -16.88 -14.07 22.24
C ILE A 6 -15.66 -13.14 22.32
N ILE A 7 -14.91 -13.18 23.43
CA ILE A 7 -13.70 -12.38 23.62
C ILE A 7 -12.68 -12.69 22.52
N THR A 8 -12.41 -13.98 22.26
CA THR A 8 -11.47 -14.38 21.20
C THR A 8 -11.93 -13.93 19.82
N MET A 9 -13.23 -14.03 19.52
CA MET A 9 -13.79 -13.56 18.25
C MET A 9 -13.59 -12.04 18.06
N VAL A 10 -13.94 -11.24 19.07
CA VAL A 10 -13.80 -9.78 19.01
C VAL A 10 -12.34 -9.36 18.93
N CYS A 11 -11.43 -10.03 19.64
CA CYS A 11 -10.00 -9.77 19.52
C CYS A 11 -9.47 -10.05 18.11
N ALA A 12 -9.84 -11.19 17.51
CA ALA A 12 -9.42 -11.53 16.15
C ALA A 12 -9.92 -10.49 15.13
N GLN A 13 -11.19 -10.08 15.24
CA GLN A 13 -11.76 -9.02 14.40
C GLN A 13 -11.04 -7.69 14.60
N GLY A 14 -10.80 -7.30 15.86
CA GLY A 14 -10.10 -6.07 16.22
C GLY A 14 -8.69 -5.99 15.62
N ILE A 15 -7.95 -7.11 15.63
CA ILE A 15 -6.62 -7.21 15.00
C ILE A 15 -6.73 -6.95 13.50
N VAL A 16 -7.61 -7.67 12.79
CA VAL A 16 -7.77 -7.50 11.33
C VAL A 16 -8.16 -6.07 10.98
N ILE A 17 -9.13 -5.49 11.71
CA ILE A 17 -9.58 -4.10 11.50
C ILE A 17 -8.44 -3.12 11.74
N ALA A 18 -7.63 -3.31 12.79
CA ALA A 18 -6.51 -2.44 13.09
C ALA A 18 -5.45 -2.46 11.98
N PHE A 19 -5.07 -3.65 11.50
CA PHE A 19 -4.11 -3.78 10.40
C PHE A 19 -4.66 -3.18 9.10
N ALA A 20 -5.92 -3.47 8.75
CA ALA A 20 -6.56 -2.88 7.59
C ALA A 20 -6.56 -1.34 7.68
N SER A 21 -7.03 -0.78 8.79
CA SER A 21 -7.06 0.67 9.01
C SER A 21 -5.67 1.30 8.90
N PHE A 22 -4.64 0.66 9.46
CA PHE A 22 -3.25 1.12 9.37
C PHE A 22 -2.75 1.20 7.93
N PHE A 23 -2.95 0.14 7.13
CA PHE A 23 -2.51 0.14 5.73
C PHE A 23 -3.33 1.10 4.87
N PHE A 24 -4.63 1.19 5.07
CA PHE A 24 -5.48 2.16 4.37
C PHE A 24 -5.04 3.59 4.67
N TYR A 25 -4.83 3.92 5.94
CA TYR A 25 -4.26 5.22 6.34
C TYR A 25 -2.93 5.46 5.63
N LYS A 26 -2.02 4.49 5.69
CA LYS A 26 -0.71 4.60 5.04
C LYS A 26 -0.84 4.83 3.53
N VAL A 27 -1.72 4.14 2.82
CA VAL A 27 -1.94 4.33 1.38
C VAL A 27 -2.46 5.74 1.08
N LEU A 28 -3.38 6.26 1.89
CA LEU A 28 -3.97 7.58 1.69
C LEU A 28 -3.03 8.74 2.04
N THR A 29 -2.06 8.52 2.94
CA THR A 29 -1.20 9.60 3.45
C THR A 29 0.26 9.47 3.07
N ILE A 30 0.71 8.33 2.50
CA ILE A 30 2.10 8.19 2.09
C ILE A 30 2.37 9.17 0.94
N PRO A 31 3.39 10.04 1.05
CA PRO A 31 3.75 10.90 -0.06
C PRO A 31 4.13 10.04 -1.26
N PRO A 32 3.83 10.48 -2.50
CA PRO A 32 4.28 9.77 -3.68
C PRO A 32 5.80 9.63 -3.58
N LYS A 33 6.28 8.39 -3.61
CA LYS A 33 7.71 8.13 -3.69
C LYS A 33 8.18 8.83 -4.97
N GLN A 34 9.18 9.70 -4.87
CA GLN A 34 9.88 10.16 -6.06
C GLN A 34 10.35 8.89 -6.78
N GLU A 35 9.73 8.62 -7.92
CA GLU A 35 10.23 7.61 -8.82
C GLU A 35 11.68 8.02 -9.12
N PRO A 36 12.69 7.14 -8.92
CA PRO A 36 13.97 7.38 -9.58
C PRO A 36 13.60 7.56 -11.05
N ASP A 37 13.88 8.75 -11.58
CA ASP A 37 13.53 9.14 -12.94
C ASP A 37 13.73 7.92 -13.84
N SER A 38 12.61 7.39 -14.34
CA SER A 38 12.61 6.10 -15.02
C SER A 38 13.47 6.15 -16.28
N TYR A 39 13.86 7.33 -16.77
CA TYR A 39 14.60 7.48 -18.01
C TYR A 39 15.34 8.83 -18.16
N SER A 40 16.10 9.30 -17.16
CA SER A 40 16.98 10.47 -17.38
C SER A 40 17.99 10.24 -18.52
N GLU A 41 18.30 8.96 -18.82
CA GLU A 41 19.14 8.54 -19.95
C GLU A 41 18.39 8.44 -21.30
N ASN A 42 17.05 8.48 -21.32
CA ASN A 42 16.25 8.40 -22.57
C ASN A 42 15.63 9.75 -22.97
N ASP A 43 15.78 10.79 -22.14
CA ASP A 43 15.31 12.14 -22.44
C ASP A 43 15.96 12.72 -23.71
N ASP A 44 17.12 12.18 -24.12
CA ASP A 44 17.85 12.58 -25.33
C ASP A 44 17.46 11.81 -26.61
N GLU A 45 16.69 10.70 -26.52
CA GLU A 45 16.21 9.97 -27.72
C GLU A 45 14.89 10.57 -28.25
N LEU A 46 14.99 11.68 -29.00
CA LEU A 46 13.86 12.27 -29.73
C LEU A 46 13.45 11.49 -30.99
N VAL A 47 14.14 10.39 -31.33
CA VAL A 47 13.94 9.63 -32.57
C VAL A 47 13.52 8.20 -32.24
N ARG A 48 12.27 7.86 -32.55
CA ARG A 48 11.77 6.49 -32.46
C ARG A 48 12.61 5.60 -33.39
N GLN A 49 13.21 4.52 -32.87
CA GLN A 49 13.86 3.52 -33.71
C GLN A 49 12.83 3.01 -34.74
N GLN A 50 13.17 3.09 -36.04
CA GLN A 50 12.39 2.44 -37.07
C GLN A 50 12.70 0.94 -37.06
N ASP A 51 11.63 0.14 -37.12
CA ASP A 51 11.62 -1.32 -37.04
C ASP A 51 12.63 -2.01 -37.98
#